data_AF-A0A432WRQ1-F1
#
_entry.id   AF-A0A432WRQ1-F1
#
_cell.length_a   1.000
_cell.length_b   1.000
_cell.length_c   1.000
_cell.angle_alpha   90.00
_cell.angle_beta   90.00
_cell.angle_gamma   90.00
#
_symmetry.space_group_name_H-M   'P 1'
#
loop_
_entity.id
_entity.type
_entity.pdbx_description
1 polymer ?
#
loop_
_entity_poly.entity_id
_entity_poly.type
_entity_poly.pdbx_seq_one_letter_code
_entity_poly.pdbx_strand_id
1 'polypeptide(L)'
;MMLDPFDVRPYLVSAADMESFEEDAEMAADHLNGMIYAIERETGDSDFWTSARVEQLIVEISDLWIREPSLIESEPDELDDYIVHLIRRIEQESEFDAPDDSTEVLDEG
;
A
#
# COMPACT_ATOMS: atom_id res chain seq x y z
N MET A 1 20.40 -12.19 7.01
CA MET A 1 19.13 -12.85 6.62
C MET A 1 18.76 -12.20 5.30
N MET A 2 18.71 -12.93 4.19
CA MET A 2 18.16 -12.35 2.95
C MET A 2 16.66 -12.24 3.17
N LEU A 3 16.13 -11.02 3.18
CA LEU A 3 14.70 -10.78 3.08
C LEU A 3 14.29 -11.33 1.72
N ASP A 4 13.29 -12.22 1.69
CA ASP A 4 12.75 -12.73 0.44
C ASP A 4 12.07 -11.54 -0.25
N PRO A 5 12.48 -11.18 -1.49
CA PRO A 5 11.90 -10.04 -2.17
C PRO A 5 10.39 -10.28 -2.31
N PHE A 6 9.60 -9.25 -2.02
CA PHE A 6 8.15 -9.34 -2.19
C PHE A 6 7.82 -9.64 -3.67
N ASP A 7 6.93 -10.61 -3.91
CA ASP A 7 6.47 -10.98 -5.25
C ASP A 7 5.03 -10.49 -5.45
N VAL A 8 4.86 -9.52 -6.34
CA VAL A 8 3.57 -8.87 -6.62
C VAL A 8 2.63 -9.72 -7.47
N ARG A 9 3.18 -10.66 -8.27
CA ARG A 9 2.43 -11.39 -9.31
C ARG A 9 1.20 -12.16 -8.80
N PRO A 10 1.21 -12.78 -7.61
CA PRO A 10 0.04 -13.49 -7.08
C PRO A 10 -1.16 -12.59 -6.75
N TYR A 11 -0.94 -11.28 -6.63
CA TYR A 11 -1.97 -10.30 -6.23
C TYR A 11 -2.60 -9.58 -7.42
N LEU A 12 -2.05 -9.77 -8.62
CA LEU A 12 -2.60 -9.16 -9.82
C LEU A 12 -3.93 -9.79 -10.18
N VAL A 13 -4.85 -8.95 -10.61
CA VAL A 13 -6.22 -9.32 -10.98
C VAL A 13 -6.42 -9.19 -12.48
N SER A 14 -7.40 -9.90 -13.00
CA SER A 14 -7.88 -9.78 -14.36
C SER A 14 -9.27 -9.16 -14.38
N ALA A 15 -9.73 -8.73 -15.56
CA ALA A 15 -11.11 -8.30 -15.75
C ALA A 15 -12.14 -9.38 -15.33
N ALA A 16 -11.78 -10.67 -15.39
CA ALA A 16 -12.64 -11.76 -14.94
C ALA A 16 -12.84 -11.77 -13.41
N ASP A 17 -11.84 -11.29 -12.65
CA ASP A 17 -11.95 -11.13 -11.20
C ASP A 17 -12.78 -9.90 -10.81
N MET A 18 -13.03 -9.00 -11.78
CA MET A 18 -13.76 -7.74 -11.63
C MET A 18 -15.15 -7.77 -12.26
N GLU A 19 -15.75 -8.95 -12.45
CA GLU A 19 -17.05 -9.09 -13.12
C GLU A 19 -18.18 -8.27 -12.49
N SER A 20 -18.08 -7.96 -11.19
CA SER A 20 -19.04 -7.11 -10.47
C SER A 20 -19.06 -5.65 -10.94
N PHE A 21 -18.01 -5.22 -11.64
CA PHE A 21 -17.89 -3.88 -12.22
C PHE A 21 -18.43 -3.81 -13.66
N GLU A 22 -19.01 -4.90 -14.17
CA GLU A 22 -19.70 -4.97 -15.47
C GLU A 22 -18.86 -4.41 -16.64
N GLU A 23 -19.29 -3.29 -17.23
CA GLU A 23 -18.63 -2.66 -18.38
C GLU A 23 -17.26 -2.05 -18.02
N ASP A 24 -17.03 -1.75 -16.74
CA ASP A 24 -15.80 -1.15 -16.23
C ASP A 24 -14.80 -2.18 -15.70
N ALA A 25 -15.07 -3.49 -15.83
CA ALA A 25 -14.25 -4.55 -15.25
C ALA A 25 -12.77 -4.52 -15.70
N GLU A 26 -12.51 -4.19 -16.96
CA GLU A 26 -11.13 -4.07 -17.49
C GLU A 26 -10.41 -2.87 -16.88
N MET A 27 -11.06 -1.70 -16.88
CA MET A 27 -10.54 -0.49 -16.24
C MET A 27 -10.30 -0.72 -14.75
N ALA A 28 -11.23 -1.40 -14.08
CA ALA A 28 -11.12 -1.64 -12.65
C ALA A 28 -9.95 -2.57 -12.30
N ALA A 29 -9.71 -3.59 -13.13
CA ALA A 29 -8.55 -4.46 -12.99
C ALA A 29 -7.24 -3.70 -13.25
N ASP A 30 -7.19 -2.86 -14.29
CA ASP A 30 -6.02 -2.05 -14.62
C ASP A 30 -5.69 -1.05 -13.50
N HIS A 31 -6.69 -0.38 -12.94
CA HIS A 31 -6.53 0.56 -11.84
C HIS A 31 -6.02 -0.13 -10.57
N LEU A 32 -6.63 -1.27 -10.18
CA LEU A 32 -6.15 -2.02 -9.01
C LEU A 32 -4.72 -2.53 -9.22
N ASN A 33 -4.43 -3.12 -10.38
CA ASN A 33 -3.07 -3.58 -10.70
C ASN A 33 -2.07 -2.42 -10.69
N GLY A 34 -2.46 -1.24 -11.20
CA GLY A 34 -1.65 -0.02 -11.15
C GLY A 34 -1.30 0.39 -9.73
N MET A 35 -2.28 0.41 -8.83
CA MET A 35 -2.06 0.69 -7.41
C MET A 35 -1.13 -0.35 -6.75
N ILE A 36 -1.32 -1.63 -7.05
CA ILE A 36 -0.48 -2.72 -6.52
C ILE A 36 0.99 -2.57 -6.99
N TYR A 37 1.21 -2.22 -8.26
CA TYR A 37 2.55 -1.93 -8.77
C TYR A 37 3.17 -0.67 -8.16
N ALA A 38 2.37 0.36 -7.90
CA ALA A 38 2.84 1.55 -7.19
C ALA A 38 3.31 1.19 -5.77
N ILE A 39 2.60 0.29 -5.07
CA ILE A 39 3.05 -0.22 -3.77
C ILE A 39 4.41 -0.92 -3.90
N GLU A 40 4.56 -1.88 -4.81
CA GLU A 40 5.83 -2.59 -5.01
C GLU A 40 6.97 -1.60 -5.30
N ARG A 41 6.73 -0.61 -6.17
CA ARG A 41 7.72 0.41 -6.56
C ARG A 41 8.18 1.25 -5.37
N GLU A 42 7.27 1.75 -4.55
CA GLU A 42 7.61 2.64 -3.43
C GLU A 42 8.19 1.87 -2.23
N THR A 43 7.83 0.60 -2.06
CA THR A 43 8.26 -0.22 -0.91
C THR A 43 9.54 -1.02 -1.14
N GLY A 44 9.90 -1.30 -2.39
CA GLY A 44 10.97 -2.24 -2.75
C GLY A 44 12.38 -1.87 -2.26
N ASP A 45 12.66 -0.59 -2.03
CA ASP A 45 13.97 -0.08 -1.57
C ASP A 45 14.00 0.29 -0.07
N SER A 46 12.91 0.04 0.67
CA SER A 46 12.76 0.50 2.05
C SER A 46 12.93 -0.64 3.07
N ASP A 47 13.82 -0.46 4.05
CA ASP A 47 14.02 -1.40 5.16
C ASP A 47 12.79 -1.50 6.09
N PHE A 48 11.89 -0.50 6.03
CA PHE A 48 10.65 -0.48 6.80
C PHE A 48 9.61 -1.46 6.25
N TRP A 49 9.57 -1.65 4.93
CA TRP A 49 8.56 -2.45 4.25
C TRP A 49 9.00 -3.91 4.09
N THR A 50 8.74 -4.70 5.12
CA THR A 50 8.85 -6.17 4.99
C THR A 50 7.76 -6.72 4.07
N SER A 51 8.00 -7.88 3.44
CA SER A 51 7.03 -8.54 2.56
C SER A 51 5.65 -8.74 3.22
N ALA A 52 5.62 -8.98 4.55
CA ALA A 52 4.38 -9.11 5.31
C ALA A 52 3.59 -7.80 5.45
N ARG A 53 4.29 -6.65 5.55
CA ARG A 53 3.64 -5.32 5.58
C ARG A 53 3.10 -4.93 4.22
N VAL A 54 3.84 -5.26 3.16
CA VAL A 54 3.41 -5.05 1.78
C VAL A 54 2.17 -5.89 1.48
N GLU A 55 2.16 -7.17 1.87
CA GLU A 55 0.99 -8.05 1.73
C GLU A 55 -0.24 -7.51 2.47
N GLN A 56 -0.07 -7.02 3.72
CA GLN A 56 -1.17 -6.40 4.46
C GLN A 56 -1.73 -5.17 3.74
N LEU A 57 -0.85 -4.28 3.25
CA LEU A 57 -1.27 -3.08 2.53
C LEU A 57 -2.05 -3.43 1.24
N ILE A 58 -1.60 -4.44 0.49
CA ILE A 58 -2.28 -4.89 -0.72
C ILE A 58 -3.67 -5.45 -0.39
N VAL A 59 -3.81 -6.21 0.70
CA VAL A 59 -5.12 -6.71 1.16
C VAL A 59 -6.04 -5.55 1.54
N GLU A 60 -5.53 -4.54 2.25
CA GLU A 60 -6.31 -3.35 2.61
C GLU A 60 -6.75 -2.54 1.38
N ILE A 61 -5.86 -2.32 0.41
CA ILE A 61 -6.20 -1.64 -0.84
C ILE A 61 -7.21 -2.43 -1.66
N SER A 62 -7.08 -3.76 -1.73
CA SER A 62 -8.02 -4.61 -2.45
C SER A 62 -9.42 -4.58 -1.81
N ASP A 63 -9.49 -4.58 -0.47
CA ASP A 63 -10.76 -4.45 0.27
C ASP A 63 -11.38 -3.05 0.11
N LEU A 64 -10.57 -2.00 0.15
CA LEU A 64 -10.99 -0.63 -0.12
C LEU A 64 -11.56 -0.49 -1.53
N TRP A 65 -10.87 -1.06 -2.52
CA TRP A 65 -11.26 -1.03 -3.93
C TRP A 65 -12.67 -1.60 -4.17
N ILE A 66 -13.00 -2.71 -3.50
CA ILE A 66 -14.32 -3.33 -3.60
C ILE A 66 -15.40 -2.50 -2.89
N ARG A 67 -15.02 -1.76 -1.83
CA ARG A 67 -15.95 -0.96 -1.01
C ARG A 67 -16.24 0.42 -1.58
N GLU A 68 -15.28 1.02 -2.29
CA GLU A 68 -15.35 2.38 -2.81
C GLU A 68 -15.29 2.41 -4.34
N PRO A 69 -16.39 2.10 -5.04
CA PRO A 69 -16.44 2.08 -6.50
C PRO A 69 -16.18 3.47 -7.13
N SER A 70 -16.28 4.55 -6.36
CA SER A 70 -15.92 5.90 -6.82
C SER A 70 -14.44 6.05 -7.18
N LEU A 71 -13.57 5.18 -6.65
CA LEU A 71 -12.15 5.17 -7.01
C LEU A 71 -11.91 4.70 -8.46
N ILE A 72 -12.88 4.05 -9.08
CA ILE A 72 -12.79 3.61 -10.49
C ILE A 72 -12.80 4.81 -11.44
N GLU A 73 -13.57 5.85 -11.09
CA GLU A 73 -13.69 7.06 -11.90
C GLU A 73 -12.46 7.98 -11.78
N SER A 74 -11.54 7.68 -10.87
CA SER A 74 -10.30 8.43 -10.69
C SER A 74 -9.32 8.17 -11.83
N GLU A 75 -8.49 9.18 -12.13
CA GLU A 75 -7.45 9.02 -13.13
C GLU A 75 -6.30 8.15 -12.59
N PRO A 76 -5.61 7.37 -13.43
CA PRO A 76 -4.50 6.52 -13.00
C PRO A 76 -3.40 7.27 -12.23
N ASP A 77 -3.11 8.51 -12.62
CA ASP A 77 -2.12 9.36 -11.96
C ASP A 77 -2.57 9.75 -10.53
N GLU A 78 -3.88 9.97 -10.32
CA GLU A 78 -4.44 10.28 -8.99
C GLU A 78 -4.36 9.06 -8.06
N LEU A 79 -4.56 7.86 -8.60
CA LEU A 79 -4.43 6.60 -7.86
C LEU A 79 -2.97 6.30 -7.49
N ASP A 80 -2.02 6.57 -8.39
CA ASP A 80 -0.58 6.46 -8.08
C ASP A 80 -0.19 7.44 -6.95
N ASP A 81 -0.58 8.71 -7.08
CA ASP A 81 -0.35 9.74 -6.05
C ASP A 81 -0.98 9.35 -4.71
N TYR A 82 -2.20 8.80 -4.72
CA TYR A 82 -2.88 8.30 -3.53
C TYR A 82 -2.05 7.23 -2.81
N ILE A 83 -1.54 6.23 -3.53
CA ILE A 83 -0.70 5.17 -2.96
C ILE A 83 0.61 5.72 -2.40
N VAL A 84 1.29 6.61 -3.14
CA VAL A 84 2.52 7.27 -2.67
C VAL A 84 2.28 8.03 -1.38
N HIS A 85 1.18 8.79 -1.30
CA HIS A 85 0.81 9.53 -0.09
C HIS A 85 0.47 8.61 1.08
N LEU A 86 -0.25 7.51 0.84
CA LEU A 86 -0.61 6.52 1.86
C LEU A 86 0.64 5.87 2.45
N ILE A 87 1.58 5.43 1.61
CA ILE A 87 2.82 4.78 2.04
C ILE A 87 3.64 5.73 2.92
N ARG A 88 3.87 6.95 2.44
CA ARG A 88 4.60 7.98 3.22
C ARG A 88 3.92 8.29 4.55
N ARG A 89 2.60 8.27 4.59
CA ARG A 89 1.83 8.49 5.82
C ARG A 89 2.04 7.35 6.81
N ILE A 90 1.98 6.09 6.36
CA ILE A 90 2.20 4.91 7.21
C ILE A 90 3.63 4.89 7.77
N GLU A 91 4.62 5.22 6.95
CA GLU A 91 6.01 5.35 7.38
C GLU A 91 6.15 6.39 8.49
N GLN A 92 5.60 7.60 8.27
CA GLN A 92 5.60 8.67 9.27
C GLN A 92 4.88 8.27 10.56
N GLU A 93 3.65 7.74 10.47
CA GLU A 93 2.87 7.34 11.66
C GLU A 93 3.61 6.28 12.49
N SER A 94 4.41 5.41 11.85
CA SER A 94 5.20 4.40 12.55
C SER A 94 6.48 4.94 13.19
N GLU A 95 7.07 6.00 12.65
CA GLU A 95 8.22 6.70 13.27
C GLU A 95 7.81 7.46 14.55
N PHE A 96 6.55 7.90 14.65
CA PHE A 96 6.03 8.62 15.82
C PHE A 96 5.65 7.72 17.02
N ASP A 97 5.55 6.40 16.85
CA ASP A 97 5.20 5.44 17.93
C ASP A 97 6.43 4.82 18.62
N ALA A 98 7.65 5.21 18.22
CA ALA A 98 8.83 4.90 19.01
C ALA A 98 8.77 5.68 20.33
N PRO A 99 8.71 5.01 21.51
CA PRO A 99 8.71 5.73 22.77
C PRO A 99 10.00 6.55 22.85
N ASP A 100 9.83 7.86 22.88
CA ASP A 100 10.85 8.82 23.21
C ASP A 100 11.39 8.46 24.61
N ASP A 101 12.47 7.66 24.66
CA ASP A 101 13.26 7.42 25.88
C ASP A 101 14.11 8.66 26.18
N SER A 102 13.46 9.83 26.25
CA SER A 102 13.95 10.95 27.03
C SER A 102 13.51 10.74 28.48
N THR A 103 13.96 9.65 29.09
CA THR A 103 14.10 9.64 30.54
C THR A 103 15.30 10.53 30.87
N GLU A 104 15.03 11.82 30.97
CA GLU A 104 15.90 12.86 31.49
C GLU A 104 16.47 12.37 32.84
N VAL A 105 17.74 11.95 32.83
CA VAL A 105 18.49 11.66 34.06
C VAL A 105 18.73 12.99 34.78
N LEU A 106 17.77 13.39 35.59
CA LEU A 106 17.99 14.42 36.61
C LEU A 106 18.92 13.83 37.67
N ASP A 107 20.22 14.02 37.44
CA ASP A 107 21.29 13.82 38.41
C ASP A 107 21.08 14.81 39.55
N GLU A 108 20.45 14.35 40.64
CA GLU A 108 20.47 15.06 41.91
C GLU A 108 21.83 14.84 42.58
N GLY A 109 22.68 15.87 42.54
CA GLY A 109 23.97 15.97 43.23
C GLY A 109 24.23 17.36 43.80
#